data_AF-A0A9D5QZG8-F1
#
_entry.id   AF-A0A9D5QZG8-F1
#
_cell.length_a   1.000
_cell.length_b   1.000
_cell.length_c   1.000
_cell.angle_alpha   90.00
_cell.angle_beta   90.00
_cell.angle_gamma   90.00
#
_symmetry.space_group_name_H-M   'P 1'
#
loop_
_entity.id
_entity.type
_entity.pdbx_description
1 polymer ?
#
loop_
_entity_poly.entity_id
_entity_poly.type
_entity_poly.pdbx_seq_one_letter_code
_entity_poly.pdbx_strand_id
1 'polypeptide(L)' 'MKSLIIAVSVALVTLSSCVSGKSTLDASWEAYCVAYNVNPSAPTEEEENYYLDCWAGSVEEEAALGL' A
#
# COMPACT_ATOMS: atom_id res chain seq x y z
N MET A 1 55.39 -12.56 -4.03
CA MET A 1 54.07 -13.23 -4.14
C MET A 1 53.10 -12.42 -3.28
N LYS A 2 52.07 -11.85 -3.90
CA LYS A 2 51.11 -10.95 -3.24
C LYS A 2 50.07 -11.81 -2.51
N SER A 3 49.90 -11.61 -1.20
CA SER A 3 48.79 -12.21 -0.45
C SER A 3 47.82 -11.10 -0.07
N LEU A 4 46.74 -10.98 -0.86
CA LEU A 4 45.57 -10.17 -0.58
C LEU A 4 44.72 -10.92 0.44
N ILE A 5 44.65 -10.42 1.68
CA ILE A 5 43.66 -10.88 2.67
C ILE A 5 42.51 -9.90 2.59
N ILE A 6 41.45 -10.31 1.90
CA ILE A 6 40.23 -9.53 1.68
C ILE A 6 39.41 -9.59 2.97
N ALA A 7 39.32 -8.47 3.68
CA ALA A 7 38.41 -8.27 4.79
C ALA A 7 36.97 -8.30 4.26
N VAL A 8 36.17 -9.28 4.69
CA VAL A 8 34.74 -9.33 4.40
C VAL A 8 34.00 -8.73 5.58
N SER A 9 33.62 -7.47 5.40
CA SER A 9 32.86 -6.65 6.33
C SER A 9 31.42 -7.16 6.49
N VAL A 10 30.97 -7.18 7.73
CA VAL A 10 29.61 -7.46 8.22
C VAL A 10 28.56 -6.73 7.39
N ALA A 11 27.68 -7.48 6.71
CA ALA A 11 26.49 -6.92 6.09
C ALA A 11 25.32 -7.01 7.08
N LEU A 12 24.84 -5.83 7.47
CA LEU A 12 23.70 -5.57 8.35
C LEU A 12 22.50 -6.46 8.00
N VAL A 13 21.95 -7.10 9.04
CA VAL A 13 20.57 -7.59 9.05
C VAL A 13 19.67 -6.36 8.97
N THR A 14 19.23 -6.00 7.77
CA THR A 14 18.12 -5.07 7.61
C THR A 14 16.86 -5.81 8.05
N LEU A 15 16.51 -5.65 9.33
CA LEU A 15 15.11 -5.72 9.72
C LEU A 15 14.43 -4.59 8.95
N SER A 16 13.92 -4.93 7.77
CA SER A 16 12.97 -4.07 7.06
C SER A 16 11.90 -3.73 8.07
N SER A 17 11.86 -2.45 8.42
CA SER A 17 10.88 -1.86 9.30
C SER A 17 9.52 -2.49 9.02
N CYS A 18 8.84 -2.98 10.05
CA CYS A 18 7.39 -2.93 10.03
C CYS A 18 7.05 -1.44 9.99
N VAL A 19 7.07 -0.87 8.77
CA VAL A 19 6.30 0.34 8.47
C VAL A 19 4.94 0.06 9.09
N SER A 20 4.45 0.97 9.93
CA SER A 20 3.03 1.03 10.24
C SER A 20 2.33 1.25 8.91
N GLY A 21 2.16 0.17 8.16
CA GLY A 21 1.46 0.16 6.90
C GLY A 21 0.05 0.49 7.26
N LYS A 22 -0.49 1.51 6.61
CA LYS A 22 -1.94 1.65 6.51
C LYS A 22 -2.51 0.28 6.20
N SER A 23 -3.60 -0.07 6.89
CA SER A 23 -4.25 -1.34 6.58
C SER A 23 -4.57 -1.34 5.08
N THR A 24 -4.58 -2.52 4.45
CA THR A 24 -4.96 -2.62 3.03
C THR A 24 -6.34 -2.01 2.78
N LEU A 25 -7.22 -2.07 3.79
CA LEU A 25 -8.51 -1.37 3.82
C LEU A 25 -8.38 0.15 3.75
N ASP A 26 -7.45 0.76 4.49
CA ASP A 26 -7.22 2.21 4.42
C ASP A 26 -6.68 2.64 3.05
N ALA A 27 -5.82 1.81 2.43
CA ALA A 27 -5.27 2.09 1.11
C ALA A 27 -6.33 1.99 0.01
N SER A 28 -7.20 0.97 0.08
CA SER A 28 -8.30 0.78 -0.87
C SER A 28 -9.32 1.91 -0.81
N TRP A 29 -9.78 2.27 0.40
CA TRP A 29 -10.71 3.38 0.59
C TRP A 29 -10.15 4.72 0.11
N GLU A 30 -8.87 4.99 0.37
CA GLU A 30 -8.21 6.21 -0.12
C GLU A 30 -8.10 6.24 -1.65
N ALA A 31 -7.77 5.10 -2.26
CA ALA A 31 -7.73 4.99 -3.72
C ALA A 31 -9.10 5.24 -4.35
N TYR A 32 -10.17 4.67 -3.78
CA TYR A 32 -11.54 4.94 -4.19
C TYR A 32 -11.88 6.44 -4.08
N CYS A 33 -11.56 7.06 -2.94
CA CYS A 33 -11.86 8.47 -2.71
C CYS A 33 -11.16 9.38 -3.72
N VAL A 34 -9.93 9.07 -4.11
CA VAL A 34 -9.20 9.80 -5.16
C VAL A 34 -9.83 9.59 -6.53
N ALA A 35 -10.23 8.36 -6.87
CA ALA A 35 -10.80 8.04 -8.18
C ALA A 35 -12.17 8.70 -8.43
N TYR A 36 -13.01 8.78 -7.39
CA TYR A 36 -14.39 9.30 -7.48
C TYR A 36 -14.56 10.69 -6.86
N ASN A 37 -13.48 11.31 -6.39
CA ASN A 37 -13.49 12.62 -5.73
C ASN A 37 -14.44 12.65 -4.50
N VAL A 38 -14.41 11.58 -3.71
CA VAL A 38 -15.16 11.44 -2.45
C VAL A 38 -14.35 12.04 -1.30
N ASN A 39 -15.03 12.69 -0.36
CA ASN A 39 -14.39 13.15 0.87
C ASN A 39 -14.17 11.97 1.83
N PRO A 40 -12.93 11.54 2.10
CA PRO A 40 -12.67 10.36 2.92
C PRO A 40 -13.09 10.53 4.39
N SER A 41 -13.30 11.76 4.85
CA SER A 41 -13.72 12.08 6.23
C SER A 41 -15.23 12.29 6.38
N ALA A 42 -15.95 12.45 5.27
CA ALA A 42 -17.38 12.70 5.26
C ALA A 42 -18.00 12.24 3.92
N PRO A 43 -17.94 10.94 3.61
CA PRO A 43 -18.64 10.40 2.46
C PRO A 43 -20.16 10.45 2.71
N THR A 44 -20.91 10.49 1.62
CA THR A 44 -22.34 10.15 1.65
C THR A 44 -22.51 8.64 1.77
N GLU A 45 -23.67 8.21 2.26
CA GLU A 45 -24.02 6.78 2.33
C GLU A 45 -23.98 6.11 0.95
N GLU A 46 -24.35 6.83 -0.11
CA GLU A 46 -24.33 6.31 -1.48
C GLU A 46 -22.89 6.05 -1.98
N GLU A 47 -21.95 6.94 -1.66
CA GLU A 47 -20.52 6.76 -2.00
C GLU A 47 -19.89 5.60 -1.22
N GLU A 48 -20.20 5.48 0.07
CA GLU A 48 -19.71 4.36 0.89
C GLU A 48 -20.29 3.02 0.40
N ASN A 49 -21.58 2.96 0.10
CA ASN A 49 -22.22 1.76 -0.43
C ASN A 49 -21.65 1.37 -1.81
N TYR A 50 -21.42 2.34 -2.69
CA TYR A 50 -20.81 2.05 -3.99
C TYR A 50 -19.40 1.47 -3.82
N TYR A 51 -18.60 2.02 -2.90
CA TYR A 51 -17.29 1.45 -2.58
C TYR A 51 -17.40 -0.01 -2.16
N LEU A 52 -18.28 -0.33 -1.20
CA LEU A 52 -18.43 -1.68 -0.66
C LEU A 52 -19.01 -2.69 -1.67
N ASP A 53 -19.93 -2.24 -2.51
CA ASP A 53 -20.67 -3.13 -3.42
C ASP A 53 -20.00 -3.30 -4.78
N CYS A 54 -19.29 -2.28 -5.27
CA CYS A 54 -18.82 -2.23 -6.66
C CYS A 54 -17.31 -2.06 -6.82
N TRP A 55 -16.62 -1.41 -5.88
CA TRP A 55 -15.19 -1.08 -6.03
C TRP A 55 -14.28 -2.01 -5.23
N ALA A 56 -14.60 -2.28 -3.95
CA ALA A 56 -13.79 -3.16 -3.12
C ALA A 56 -13.82 -4.59 -3.69
N GLY A 57 -12.65 -5.14 -3.98
CA GLY A 57 -12.42 -6.41 -4.68
C GLY A 57 -12.49 -6.33 -6.20
N SER A 58 -12.59 -5.15 -6.80
CA SER A 58 -12.69 -4.97 -8.26
C SER A 58 -11.31 -4.91 -8.93
N VAL A 59 -11.27 -5.11 -10.25
CA VAL A 59 -10.03 -4.97 -11.04
C VAL A 59 -9.51 -3.54 -11.04
N GLU A 60 -10.41 -2.56 -10.90
CA GLU A 60 -10.06 -1.16 -10.78
C GLU A 60 -9.38 -0.85 -9.43
N GLU A 61 -9.82 -1.48 -8.34
CA GLU A 61 -9.13 -1.42 -7.05
C GLU A 61 -7.73 -2.03 -7.15
N GLU A 62 -7.60 -3.25 -7.70
CA GLU A 62 -6.30 -3.91 -7.90
C GLU A 62 -5.35 -3.03 -8.72
N ALA A 63 -5.83 -2.46 -9.84
CA ALA A 63 -5.07 -1.55 -10.67
C ALA A 63 -4.65 -0.27 -9.91
N ALA A 64 -5.54 0.30 -9.08
CA ALA A 64 -5.24 1.48 -8.27
C ALA A 64 -4.21 1.19 -7.16
N LEU A 65 -4.19 -0.04 -6.63
CA LEU A 65 -3.22 -0.51 -5.64
C LEU A 65 -1.93 -1.06 -6.26
N GLY A 66 -1.89 -1.25 -7.58
CA GLY A 66 -0.74 -1.82 -8.30
C GLY A 66 -0.55 -3.31 -8.02
N LEU A 67 -1.65 -4.05 -7.89
CA LEU A 67 -1.69 -5.50 -7.63
C LEU A 67 -1.87 -6.33 -8.91
#